data_AF-A0A7K4ICD8-F1
#
_entry.id   AF-A0A7K4ICD8-F1
#
_cell.length_a   1.000
_cell.length_b   1.000
_cell.length_c   1.000
_cell.angle_alpha   90.00
_cell.angle_beta   90.00
_cell.angle_gamma   90.00
#
_symmetry.space_group_name_H-M   'P 1'
#
loop_
_entity.id
_entity.type
_entity.pdbx_description
1 polymer ?
#
loop_
_entity_poly.entity_id
_entity_poly.type
_entity_poly.pdbx_seq_one_letter_code
_entity_poly.pdbx_strand_id
1 'polypeptide(L)'
;MKQVNGISDIRQLEAAIRDLEFDYMRGLVSEEDYKKRMADLNTRLVAAGGTPRELPSAPKVVSSQLRPTRLLDKKTLVDPVTAVRRTVESMRRIPIERIAQEAGVPTHIASKVLADLLDGRELSGRLDHDSGDFILGTGTGPAPKTIAVCPYCRYELKRIAVKGETITCSMCRESFVVV
;
A
#
# COMPACT_ATOMS: atom_id res chain seq x y z
N MET A 1 37.31 -43.62 -16.41
CA MET A 1 36.49 -42.48 -16.88
C MET A 1 35.10 -42.59 -16.27
N LYS A 2 34.74 -41.72 -15.31
CA LYS A 2 33.34 -41.40 -14.86
C LYS A 2 33.39 -40.58 -13.56
N GLN A 3 33.76 -39.29 -13.64
CA GLN A 3 33.59 -38.33 -12.53
C GLN A 3 33.28 -36.90 -13.04
N VAL A 4 32.62 -36.78 -14.21
CA VAL A 4 32.32 -35.46 -14.81
C VAL A 4 30.82 -35.09 -14.70
N ASN A 5 29.93 -36.02 -14.35
CA ASN A 5 28.49 -35.76 -14.36
C ASN A 5 27.97 -35.12 -13.06
N GLY A 6 28.58 -35.40 -11.90
CA GLY A 6 28.06 -34.92 -10.61
C GLY A 6 27.98 -33.39 -10.48
N ILE A 7 28.94 -32.65 -11.03
CA ILE A 7 28.97 -31.18 -10.94
C ILE A 7 27.89 -30.54 -11.84
N SER A 8 27.62 -31.14 -13.00
CA SER A 8 26.54 -30.67 -13.90
C SER A 8 25.17 -30.93 -13.28
N ASP A 9 25.00 -32.11 -12.67
CA ASP A 9 23.74 -32.51 -12.04
C ASP A 9 23.43 -31.65 -10.81
N ILE A 10 24.44 -31.30 -10.00
CA ILE A 10 24.29 -30.38 -8.87
C ILE A 10 23.84 -28.98 -9.36
N ARG A 11 24.47 -28.43 -10.40
CA ARG A 11 24.10 -27.10 -10.93
C ARG A 11 22.68 -27.05 -11.49
N GLN A 12 22.23 -28.14 -12.11
CA GLN A 12 20.85 -28.26 -12.61
C GLN A 12 19.85 -28.32 -11.45
N LEU A 13 20.17 -29.05 -10.38
CA LEU A 13 19.34 -29.12 -9.17
C LEU A 13 19.28 -27.76 -8.45
N GLU A 14 20.40 -27.04 -8.35
CA GLU A 14 20.43 -25.68 -7.80
C GLU A 14 19.66 -24.65 -8.64
N ALA A 15 19.63 -24.80 -9.97
CA ALA A 15 18.81 -23.98 -10.84
C ALA A 15 17.32 -24.28 -10.64
N ALA A 16 16.94 -25.56 -10.62
CA ALA A 16 15.56 -25.99 -10.38
C ALA A 16 15.02 -25.55 -9.01
N ILE A 17 15.86 -25.53 -7.96
CA ILE A 17 15.50 -25.00 -6.64
C ILE A 17 15.19 -23.51 -6.73
N ARG A 18 16.05 -22.72 -7.38
CA ARG A 18 15.86 -21.26 -7.54
C ARG A 18 14.61 -20.91 -8.35
N ASP A 19 14.35 -21.66 -9.42
CA ASP A 19 13.15 -21.45 -10.24
C ASP A 19 11.87 -21.77 -9.44
N LEU A 20 11.88 -22.85 -8.66
CA LEU A 20 10.77 -23.22 -7.79
C LEU A 20 10.53 -22.19 -6.67
N GLU A 21 11.59 -21.62 -6.08
CA GLU A 21 11.49 -20.52 -5.11
C GLU A 21 10.85 -19.28 -5.74
N PHE A 22 11.22 -18.95 -6.97
CA PHE A 22 10.69 -17.79 -7.68
C PHE A 22 9.21 -17.96 -8.05
N ASP A 23 8.82 -19.15 -8.50
CA ASP A 23 7.42 -19.48 -8.80
C ASP A 23 6.55 -19.44 -7.55
N TYR A 24 7.08 -19.86 -6.40
CA TYR A 24 6.39 -19.73 -5.11
C TYR A 24 6.23 -18.26 -4.68
N MET A 25 7.28 -17.43 -4.81
CA MET A 25 7.17 -15.99 -4.51
C MET A 25 6.20 -15.24 -5.43
N ARG A 26 6.03 -15.72 -6.67
CA ARG A 26 5.03 -15.21 -7.62
C ARG A 26 3.61 -15.75 -7.39
N GLY A 27 3.42 -16.68 -6.46
CA GLY A 27 2.13 -17.30 -6.17
C GLY A 27 1.65 -18.28 -7.25
N LEU A 28 2.54 -18.76 -8.12
CA LEU A 28 2.23 -19.70 -9.20
C LEU A 28 2.16 -21.16 -8.72
N VAL A 29 2.59 -21.43 -7.49
CA VAL A 29 2.64 -22.76 -6.87
C VAL A 29 2.05 -22.68 -5.47
N SER A 30 1.20 -23.65 -5.12
CA SER A 30 0.61 -23.76 -3.79
C SER A 30 1.68 -24.09 -2.73
N GLU A 31 1.44 -23.72 -1.47
CA GLU A 31 2.39 -24.01 -0.38
C GLU A 31 2.64 -25.52 -0.20
N GLU A 32 1.62 -26.34 -0.43
CA GLU A 32 1.72 -27.80 -0.34
C GLU A 32 2.57 -28.39 -1.48
N ASP A 33 2.37 -27.89 -2.70
CA ASP A 33 3.14 -28.33 -3.87
C ASP A 33 4.60 -27.87 -3.81
N TYR A 34 4.83 -26.64 -3.32
CA TYR A 34 6.16 -26.11 -3.09
C TYR A 34 6.94 -26.98 -2.10
N LYS A 35 6.35 -27.31 -0.94
CA LYS A 35 7.00 -28.16 0.08
C LYS A 35 7.34 -29.55 -0.45
N LYS A 36 6.44 -30.18 -1.20
CA LYS A 36 6.68 -31.51 -1.81
C LYS A 36 7.83 -31.47 -2.82
N ARG A 37 7.79 -30.52 -3.75
CA ARG A 37 8.81 -30.39 -4.81
C ARG A 37 10.17 -29.98 -4.25
N MET A 38 10.19 -29.10 -3.26
CA MET A 38 11.42 -28.67 -2.59
C MET A 38 12.09 -29.80 -1.79
N ALA A 39 11.30 -30.67 -1.16
CA ALA A 39 11.82 -31.85 -0.46
C ALA A 39 12.45 -32.89 -1.42
N ASP A 40 11.81 -33.13 -2.57
CA ASP A 40 12.34 -34.03 -3.60
C ASP A 40 13.64 -33.49 -4.21
N LEU A 41 13.68 -32.20 -4.57
CA LEU A 41 14.87 -31.55 -5.12
C LEU A 41 16.05 -31.56 -4.13
N ASN A 42 15.80 -31.28 -2.85
CA ASN A 42 16.84 -31.35 -1.83
C ASN A 42 17.35 -32.77 -1.60
N THR A 43 16.47 -33.78 -1.64
CA THR A 43 16.88 -35.20 -1.52
C THR A 43 17.80 -35.61 -2.67
N ARG A 44 17.48 -35.17 -3.89
CA ARG A 44 18.32 -35.42 -5.08
C ARG A 44 19.65 -34.68 -5.02
N LEU A 45 19.66 -33.46 -4.46
CA LEU A 45 20.87 -32.66 -4.30
C LEU A 45 21.84 -33.28 -3.28
N VAL A 46 21.32 -33.81 -2.17
CA VAL A 46 22.11 -34.59 -1.19
C VAL A 46 22.67 -35.86 -1.81
N ALA A 47 21.85 -36.59 -2.57
CA ALA A 47 22.28 -37.83 -3.25
C ALA A 47 23.37 -37.56 -4.31
N ALA A 48 23.38 -36.38 -4.92
CA ALA A 48 24.40 -35.93 -5.86
C ALA A 48 25.70 -35.41 -5.19
N GLY A 49 25.75 -35.37 -3.85
CA GLY A 49 26.90 -34.88 -3.08
C GLY A 49 26.94 -33.35 -2.91
N GLY A 50 25.86 -32.65 -3.24
CA GLY A 50 25.68 -31.23 -2.95
C GLY A 50 25.28 -31.00 -1.50
N THR A 51 25.67 -29.85 -0.94
CA THR A 51 25.16 -29.39 0.36
C THR A 51 23.86 -28.62 0.13
N PRO A 52 22.72 -29.06 0.69
CA PRO A 52 21.54 -28.23 0.74
C PRO A 52 21.94 -26.91 1.39
N ARG A 53 21.74 -25.81 0.68
CA ARG A 53 21.71 -24.51 1.35
C ARG A 53 20.57 -24.65 2.34
N GLU A 54 20.88 -24.56 3.64
CA GLU A 54 19.84 -24.43 4.65
C GLU A 54 18.95 -23.30 4.15
N LEU A 55 17.73 -23.66 3.74
CA LEU A 55 16.64 -22.72 3.60
C LEU A 55 16.78 -21.84 4.84
N PRO A 56 16.83 -20.49 4.72
CA PRO A 56 16.70 -19.66 5.90
C PRO A 56 15.49 -20.25 6.60
N SER A 57 15.73 -20.88 7.76
CA SER A 57 14.69 -21.66 8.40
C SER A 57 13.63 -20.60 8.65
N ALA A 58 12.57 -20.62 7.84
CA ALA A 58 11.33 -20.00 8.22
C ALA A 58 11.16 -20.56 9.64
N PRO A 59 11.20 -19.69 10.66
CA PRO A 59 11.27 -20.15 12.04
C PRO A 59 10.18 -21.17 12.17
N LYS A 60 10.53 -22.44 12.49
CA LYS A 60 9.60 -23.58 12.53
C LYS A 60 8.27 -23.07 13.06
N VAL A 61 7.32 -22.78 12.17
CA VAL A 61 5.96 -22.44 12.57
C VAL A 61 5.40 -23.80 12.89
N VAL A 62 5.66 -24.20 14.14
CA VAL A 62 5.00 -25.33 14.76
C VAL A 62 3.52 -25.17 14.43
N SER A 63 2.94 -26.14 13.74
CA SER A 63 1.51 -26.23 13.42
C SER A 63 0.60 -26.34 14.66
N SER A 64 1.06 -25.85 15.82
CA SER A 64 0.30 -25.55 17.03
C SER A 64 -0.22 -24.10 17.06
N GLN A 65 0.07 -23.30 16.02
CA GLN A 65 -0.40 -21.91 15.96
C GLN A 65 -1.09 -21.55 14.63
N LEU A 66 -2.02 -22.39 14.17
CA LEU A 66 -3.35 -21.85 13.88
C LEU A 66 -3.98 -21.47 15.22
N ARG A 67 -3.41 -20.44 15.86
CA ARG A 67 -4.19 -19.64 16.76
C ARG A 67 -5.05 -18.84 15.81
N PRO A 68 -6.38 -19.08 15.69
CA PRO A 68 -7.25 -18.01 15.21
C PRO A 68 -6.82 -16.81 16.01
N THR A 69 -6.29 -15.77 15.34
CA THR A 69 -5.60 -14.61 15.92
C THR A 69 -6.02 -14.53 17.36
N ARG A 70 -5.23 -15.09 18.29
CA ARG A 70 -5.68 -15.09 19.69
C ARG A 70 -5.79 -13.61 19.92
N LEU A 71 -7.03 -13.13 20.05
CA LEU A 71 -7.33 -11.87 20.68
C LEU A 71 -6.50 -11.99 21.93
N LEU A 72 -5.34 -11.34 21.91
CA LEU A 72 -4.52 -11.27 23.07
C LEU A 72 -5.53 -10.72 24.07
N ASP A 73 -5.83 -11.50 25.10
CA ASP A 73 -6.30 -10.99 26.37
C ASP A 73 -5.21 -10.07 26.97
N LYS A 74 -4.57 -9.22 26.16
CA LYS A 74 -4.44 -7.82 26.52
C LYS A 74 -5.85 -7.42 26.87
N LYS A 75 -6.12 -7.49 28.17
CA LYS A 75 -7.08 -6.66 28.87
C LYS A 75 -6.81 -5.24 28.40
N THR A 76 -7.38 -4.92 27.24
CA THR A 76 -7.16 -3.66 26.59
C THR A 76 -7.99 -2.74 27.45
N LEU A 77 -7.35 -1.95 28.29
CA LEU A 77 -7.97 -0.90 29.10
C LEU A 77 -8.66 0.19 28.22
N VAL A 78 -8.81 -0.07 26.93
CA VAL A 78 -9.30 0.83 25.91
C VAL A 78 -10.63 0.26 25.44
N ASP A 79 -11.66 1.09 25.47
CA ASP A 79 -12.99 0.70 25.04
C ASP A 79 -12.97 0.18 23.60
N PRO A 80 -13.80 -0.83 23.25
CA PRO A 80 -13.83 -1.42 21.92
C PRO A 80 -14.02 -0.41 20.79
N VAL A 81 -14.77 0.67 21.03
CA VAL A 81 -15.01 1.73 20.05
C VAL A 81 -13.72 2.47 19.73
N THR A 82 -12.94 2.84 20.75
CA THR A 82 -11.63 3.49 20.56
C THR A 82 -10.62 2.54 19.91
N ALA A 83 -10.65 1.25 20.24
CA ALA A 83 -9.78 0.26 19.59
C ALA A 83 -10.08 0.16 18.08
N VAL A 84 -11.35 0.03 17.70
CA VAL A 84 -11.78 0.02 16.30
C VAL A 84 -11.46 1.34 15.61
N ARG A 85 -11.75 2.48 16.25
CA ARG A 85 -11.46 3.81 15.71
C ARG A 85 -9.97 3.98 15.40
N ARG A 86 -9.08 3.61 16.31
CA ARG A 86 -7.62 3.68 16.11
C ARG A 86 -7.15 2.81 14.95
N THR A 87 -7.68 1.60 14.84
CA THR A 87 -7.37 0.70 13.72
C THR A 87 -7.79 1.32 12.39
N VAL A 88 -9.02 1.84 12.32
CA VAL A 88 -9.53 2.51 11.11
C VAL A 88 -8.72 3.77 10.78
N GLU A 89 -8.35 4.58 11.76
CA GLU A 89 -7.48 5.75 11.58
C GLU A 89 -6.09 5.36 11.07
N SER A 90 -5.53 4.26 11.56
CA SER A 90 -4.22 3.78 11.10
C SER A 90 -4.23 3.35 9.63
N MET A 91 -5.32 2.76 9.14
CA MET A 91 -5.45 2.37 7.73
C MET A 91 -5.57 3.57 6.78
N ARG A 92 -5.88 4.77 7.31
CA ARG A 92 -5.94 6.02 6.53
C ARG A 92 -4.59 6.71 6.41
N ARG A 93 -3.61 6.34 7.22
CA ARG A 93 -2.25 6.91 7.17
C ARG A 93 -1.41 6.05 6.24
N ILE A 94 -0.84 6.70 5.23
CA ILE A 94 0.00 6.06 4.23
C ILE A 94 1.33 6.79 4.23
N PRO A 95 2.46 6.13 4.55
CA PRO A 95 3.78 6.75 4.50
C PRO A 95 4.07 7.28 3.09
N ILE A 96 4.59 8.51 2.98
CA ILE A 96 4.89 9.13 1.68
C ILE A 96 5.97 8.32 0.96
N GLU A 97 6.92 7.72 1.69
CA GLU A 97 7.94 6.83 1.12
C GLU A 97 7.32 5.62 0.42
N ARG A 98 6.24 5.07 0.99
CA ARG A 98 5.54 3.94 0.39
C ARG A 98 4.85 4.36 -0.90
N ILE A 99 4.20 5.52 -0.91
CA ILE A 99 3.59 6.10 -2.12
C ILE A 99 4.65 6.31 -3.19
N ALA A 100 5.81 6.86 -2.82
CA ALA A 100 6.93 7.11 -3.71
C ALA A 100 7.47 5.81 -4.33
N GLN A 101 7.65 4.77 -3.52
CA GLN A 101 8.09 3.45 -3.98
C GLN A 101 7.11 2.79 -4.95
N GLU A 102 5.81 2.80 -4.62
CA GLU A 102 4.77 2.21 -5.46
C GLU A 102 4.58 2.99 -6.78
N ALA A 103 4.72 4.32 -6.75
CA ALA A 103 4.65 5.18 -7.93
C ALA A 103 5.95 5.23 -8.74
N GLY A 104 7.06 4.69 -8.24
CA GLY A 104 8.36 4.70 -8.93
C GLY A 104 9.00 6.09 -9.03
N VAL A 105 8.71 6.99 -8.09
CA VAL A 105 9.25 8.36 -8.07
C VAL A 105 10.02 8.63 -6.77
N PRO A 106 10.97 9.58 -6.74
CA PRO A 106 11.61 9.99 -5.49
C PRO A 106 10.60 10.58 -4.48
N THR A 107 10.83 10.37 -3.18
CA THR A 107 9.94 10.84 -2.09
C THR A 107 9.66 12.34 -2.14
N HIS A 108 10.64 13.17 -2.48
CA HIS A 108 10.46 14.62 -2.61
C HIS A 108 9.52 15.00 -3.77
N ILE A 109 9.52 14.23 -4.87
CA ILE A 109 8.59 14.40 -5.98
C ILE A 109 7.20 13.95 -5.56
N ALA A 110 7.08 12.79 -4.90
CA ALA A 110 5.80 12.31 -4.38
C ALA A 110 5.14 13.32 -3.43
N SER A 111 5.91 13.89 -2.50
CA SER A 111 5.41 14.90 -1.57
C SER A 111 4.91 16.17 -2.29
N LYS A 112 5.65 16.65 -3.29
CA LYS A 112 5.25 17.81 -4.09
C LYS A 112 3.98 17.54 -4.90
N VAL A 113 3.92 16.40 -5.60
CA VAL A 113 2.75 16.01 -6.37
C VAL A 113 1.53 15.82 -5.47
N LEU A 114 1.68 15.21 -4.30
CA LEU A 114 0.59 15.10 -3.33
C LEU A 114 0.08 16.47 -2.86
N ALA A 115 0.97 17.45 -2.63
CA ALA A 115 0.55 18.81 -2.31
C ALA A 115 -0.24 19.46 -3.46
N ASP A 116 0.27 19.36 -4.69
CA ASP A 116 -0.40 19.89 -5.89
C ASP A 116 -1.79 19.26 -6.09
N LEU A 117 -1.91 17.93 -5.90
CA LEU A 117 -3.18 17.20 -6.01
C LEU A 117 -4.18 17.55 -4.90
N LEU A 118 -3.69 17.84 -3.69
CA LEU A 118 -4.52 18.33 -2.59
C LEU A 118 -5.03 19.75 -2.86
N ASP A 119 -4.18 20.63 -3.38
CA ASP A 119 -4.53 22.00 -3.75
C ASP A 119 -5.51 22.05 -4.93
N GLY A 120 -5.29 21.18 -5.92
CA GLY A 120 -6.19 20.96 -7.06
C GLY A 120 -7.50 20.25 -6.70
N ARG A 121 -7.64 19.76 -5.47
CA ARG A 121 -8.79 19.00 -4.96
C ARG A 121 -9.07 17.68 -5.70
N GLU A 122 -8.05 17.15 -6.36
CA GLU A 122 -8.10 15.84 -7.02
C GLU A 122 -8.01 14.71 -5.98
N LEU A 123 -7.36 14.98 -4.85
CA LEU A 123 -7.31 14.11 -3.69
C LEU A 123 -7.87 14.79 -2.45
N SER A 124 -8.45 14.00 -1.55
CA SER A 124 -8.89 14.45 -0.23
C SER A 124 -7.97 13.88 0.84
N GLY A 125 -7.35 14.74 1.64
CA GLY A 125 -6.43 14.34 2.69
C GLY A 125 -5.62 15.49 3.24
N ARG A 126 -4.56 15.16 3.98
CA ARG A 126 -3.54 16.11 4.43
C ARG A 126 -2.18 15.43 4.52
N LEU A 127 -1.12 16.22 4.43
CA LEU A 127 0.24 15.78 4.69
C LEU A 127 0.58 16.07 6.16
N ASP A 128 1.03 15.03 6.88
CA ASP A 128 1.58 15.14 8.22
C ASP A 128 3.11 15.24 8.11
N HIS A 129 3.64 16.46 8.24
CA HIS A 129 5.07 16.72 8.09
C HIS A 129 5.92 16.15 9.23
N ASP A 130 5.31 15.93 10.41
CA ASP A 130 6.02 15.39 11.56
C ASP A 130 6.21 13.88 11.44
N SER A 131 5.20 13.18 10.93
CA SER A 131 5.24 11.72 10.76
C SER A 131 5.67 11.26 9.36
N GLY A 132 5.68 12.15 8.36
CA GLY A 132 5.94 11.78 6.97
C GLY A 132 4.80 11.01 6.31
N ASP A 133 3.60 11.07 6.89
CA ASP A 133 2.43 10.34 6.39
C ASP A 133 1.50 11.23 5.56
N PHE A 134 0.93 10.66 4.51
CA PHE A 134 -0.29 11.16 3.89
C PHE A 134 -1.50 10.55 4.62
N ILE A 135 -2.39 11.41 5.11
CA ILE A 135 -3.60 11.00 5.82
C ILE A 135 -4.79 11.20 4.89
N LEU A 136 -5.38 10.09 4.43
CA LEU A 136 -6.54 10.09 3.55
C LEU A 136 -7.74 10.75 4.24
N GLY A 137 -8.35 11.72 3.56
CA GLY A 137 -9.54 12.41 4.02
C GLY A 137 -10.78 11.53 3.90
N THR A 138 -11.73 11.68 4.81
CA THR A 138 -13.00 10.95 4.81
C THR A 138 -14.02 11.47 3.78
N GLY A 139 -13.60 12.25 2.79
CA GLY A 139 -14.50 12.98 1.90
C GLY A 139 -15.30 14.11 2.59
N THR A 140 -15.16 14.28 3.91
CA THR A 140 -15.76 15.36 4.71
C THR A 140 -14.73 16.47 4.91
N GLY A 141 -14.21 17.02 3.81
CA GLY A 141 -13.60 18.35 3.87
C GLY A 141 -14.62 19.37 4.39
N PRO A 142 -14.19 20.52 4.93
CA PRO A 142 -15.13 21.60 5.23
C PRO A 142 -15.99 21.84 4.00
N ALA A 143 -17.31 22.01 4.20
CA ALA A 143 -18.24 22.25 3.10
C ALA A 143 -17.65 23.35 2.21
N PRO A 144 -17.68 23.17 0.87
CA PRO A 144 -17.07 24.14 -0.04
C PRO A 144 -17.56 25.54 0.34
N LYS A 145 -16.65 26.52 0.39
CA LYS A 145 -17.09 27.91 0.55
C LYS A 145 -17.98 28.24 -0.64
N THR A 146 -19.26 28.42 -0.34
CA THR A 146 -20.28 28.69 -1.34
C THR A 146 -20.47 30.20 -1.43
N ILE A 147 -20.37 30.75 -2.64
CA ILE A 147 -20.74 32.14 -2.89
C ILE A 147 -22.20 32.14 -3.33
N ALA A 148 -23.07 32.68 -2.47
CA ALA A 148 -24.50 32.84 -2.75
C ALA A 148 -24.83 34.15 -3.48
N VAL A 149 -23.94 35.16 -3.43
CA VAL A 149 -24.19 36.51 -3.94
C VAL A 149 -23.07 37.00 -4.86
N CYS A 150 -23.42 37.76 -5.90
CA CYS A 150 -22.43 38.39 -6.76
C CYS A 150 -21.59 39.42 -5.98
N PRO A 151 -20.25 39.40 -6.04
CA PRO A 151 -19.40 40.34 -5.31
C PRO A 151 -19.55 41.80 -5.80
N TYR A 152 -20.00 42.00 -7.04
CA TYR A 152 -20.10 43.33 -7.64
C TYR A 152 -21.46 43.99 -7.40
N CYS A 153 -22.56 43.28 -7.67
CA CYS A 153 -23.91 43.83 -7.59
C CYS A 153 -24.74 43.29 -6.42
N ARG A 154 -24.17 42.37 -5.61
CA ARG A 154 -24.83 41.69 -4.47
C ARG A 154 -26.10 40.92 -4.81
N TYR A 155 -26.39 40.71 -6.09
CA TYR A 155 -27.52 39.90 -6.52
C TYR A 155 -27.35 38.44 -6.11
N GLU A 156 -28.41 37.83 -5.62
CA GLU A 156 -28.44 36.40 -5.31
C GLU A 156 -28.26 35.56 -6.57
N LEU A 157 -27.24 34.73 -6.58
CA LEU A 157 -26.99 33.83 -7.69
C LEU A 157 -28.00 32.70 -7.59
N LYS A 158 -28.71 32.40 -8.69
CA LYS A 158 -29.71 31.30 -8.77
C LYS A 158 -29.12 29.91 -8.51
N ARG A 159 -27.80 29.81 -8.33
CA ARG A 159 -27.06 28.59 -8.02
C ARG A 159 -25.95 28.89 -7.02
N ILE A 160 -25.70 27.91 -6.18
CA ILE A 160 -24.55 27.84 -5.28
C ILE A 160 -23.33 27.48 -6.13
N ALA A 161 -22.27 28.28 -6.05
CA ALA A 161 -21.05 28.06 -6.83
C ALA A 161 -19.86 27.66 -5.97
N VAL A 162 -18.95 26.89 -6.57
CA VAL A 162 -17.81 26.24 -5.90
C VAL A 162 -16.51 26.99 -6.19
N LYS A 163 -15.58 27.04 -5.24
CA LYS A 163 -14.23 27.60 -5.41
C LYS A 163 -13.53 27.04 -6.65
N GLY A 164 -13.00 27.92 -7.50
CA GLY A 164 -12.40 27.60 -8.81
C GLY A 164 -13.35 27.74 -10.00
N GLU A 165 -14.65 27.86 -9.77
CA GLU A 165 -15.63 28.08 -10.85
C GLU A 165 -15.58 29.55 -11.32
N THR A 166 -15.63 29.75 -12.65
CA THR A 166 -15.87 31.08 -13.22
C THR A 166 -17.37 31.28 -13.40
N ILE A 167 -17.93 32.31 -12.77
CA ILE A 167 -19.35 32.63 -12.83
C ILE A 167 -19.53 33.96 -13.55
N THR A 168 -20.48 34.01 -14.47
CA THR A 168 -20.99 35.27 -15.04
C THR A 168 -22.32 35.62 -14.37
N CYS A 169 -22.41 36.80 -13.75
CA CYS A 169 -23.63 37.25 -13.11
C CYS A 169 -24.73 37.53 -14.15
N SER A 170 -25.93 36.98 -13.98
CA SER A 170 -27.05 37.24 -14.90
C SER A 170 -27.57 38.68 -14.86
N MET A 171 -27.26 39.44 -13.81
CA MET A 171 -27.73 40.83 -13.63
C MET A 171 -26.73 41.86 -14.14
N CYS A 172 -25.48 41.83 -13.66
CA CYS A 172 -24.47 42.81 -14.08
C CYS A 172 -23.57 42.33 -15.23
N ARG A 173 -23.70 41.06 -15.65
CA ARG A 173 -22.88 40.42 -16.70
C ARG A 173 -21.38 40.36 -16.42
N GLU A 174 -20.95 40.75 -15.23
CA GLU A 174 -19.55 40.66 -14.81
C GLU A 174 -19.18 39.21 -14.49
N SER A 175 -17.96 38.81 -14.86
CA SER A 175 -17.41 37.50 -14.60
C SER A 175 -16.41 37.55 -13.44
N PHE A 176 -16.46 36.55 -12.57
CA PHE A 176 -15.48 36.41 -11.48
C PHE A 176 -15.19 34.94 -11.20
N VAL A 177 -13.99 34.71 -10.68
CA VAL A 177 -13.56 33.40 -10.20
C VAL A 177 -13.88 33.32 -8.71
N VAL A 178 -14.50 32.22 -8.29
CA VAL A 178 -14.71 31.94 -6.87
C VAL A 178 -13.36 31.60 -6.23
N VAL A 179 -12.84 32.47 -5.37
CA VAL A 179 -11.53 32.32 -4.67
C VAL A 179 -11.64 31.75 -3.25
#